data_AF-A0A9C7VY45-F1
#
_entry.id   AF-A0A9C7VY45-F1
#
_cell.length_a   1.000
_cell.length_b   1.000
_cell.length_c   1.000
_cell.angle_alpha   90.00
_cell.angle_beta   90.00
_cell.angle_gamma   90.00
#
_symmetry.space_group_name_H-M   'P 1'
#
loop_
_entity.id
_entity.type
_entity.pdbx_description
1 polymer ?
#
loop_
_entity_poly.entity_id
_entity_poly.type
_entity_poly.pdbx_seq_one_letter_code
_entity_poly.pdbx_strand_id
1 'polypeptide(L)'
;MTEPISRTDQIRQFHAQFINAVAEACMKPDEYNQLEPLLKQAEQAGWKDLVSVIRKIYTGQRETGMLEILDEEDHVIASSILQGIQNPATLPDLEQKPDGSMAAPGLASMIQAAATGNAPALSLLGNMGEQMSKVGGEMSRISGIFHRLVNG
;
A
#
# COMPACT_ATOMS: atom_id res chain seq x y z
N MET A 1 13.31 -1.12 -23.35
CA MET A 1 14.02 -0.91 -22.08
C MET A 1 13.07 -0.14 -21.19
N THR A 2 12.40 -0.81 -20.27
CA THR A 2 11.61 -0.15 -19.22
C THR A 2 12.59 0.25 -18.13
N GLU A 3 12.73 1.55 -17.88
CA GLU A 3 13.52 2.03 -16.74
C GLU A 3 12.92 1.48 -15.44
N PRO A 4 13.76 1.06 -14.47
CA PRO A 4 13.26 0.60 -13.18
C PRO A 4 12.53 1.75 -12.49
N ILE A 5 11.29 1.49 -12.06
CA ILE A 5 10.46 2.43 -11.31
C ILE A 5 11.20 2.88 -10.05
N SER A 6 11.20 4.18 -9.77
CA SER A 6 11.89 4.75 -8.61
C SER A 6 11.30 4.24 -7.28
N ARG A 7 12.09 4.21 -6.20
CA ARG A 7 11.59 3.82 -4.87
C ARG A 7 10.40 4.68 -4.42
N THR A 8 10.43 5.98 -4.75
CA THR A 8 9.32 6.90 -4.51
C THR A 8 8.04 6.43 -5.21
N ASP A 9 8.13 6.05 -6.49
CA ASP A 9 6.96 5.57 -7.24
C ASP A 9 6.45 4.21 -6.73
N GLN A 10 7.34 3.35 -6.23
CA GLN A 10 6.93 2.09 -5.58
C GLN A 10 6.08 2.35 -4.32
N ILE A 11 6.54 3.25 -3.45
CA ILE A 11 5.81 3.65 -2.24
C ILE A 11 4.46 4.28 -2.63
N ARG A 12 4.47 5.22 -3.59
CA ARG A 12 3.24 5.86 -4.10
C ARG A 12 2.23 4.83 -4.59
N GLN A 13 2.68 3.83 -5.33
CA GLN A 13 1.81 2.80 -5.87
C GLN A 13 1.29 1.85 -4.79
N PHE A 14 2.14 1.45 -3.85
CA PHE A 14 1.74 0.57 -2.74
C PHE A 14 0.67 1.23 -1.86
N HIS A 15 0.78 2.53 -1.60
CA HIS A 15 -0.18 3.29 -0.81
C HIS A 15 -1.22 4.05 -1.64
N ALA A 16 -1.42 3.69 -2.91
CA ALA A 16 -2.24 4.46 -3.85
C ALA A 16 -3.68 4.68 -3.35
N GLN A 17 -4.31 3.64 -2.79
CA GLN A 17 -5.66 3.72 -2.23
C GLN A 17 -5.76 4.73 -1.08
N PHE A 18 -4.79 4.71 -0.17
CA PHE A 18 -4.75 5.62 0.98
C PHE A 18 -4.49 7.06 0.52
N ILE A 19 -3.52 7.28 -0.36
CA ILE A 19 -3.18 8.60 -0.90
C ILE A 19 -4.38 9.25 -1.60
N ASN A 20 -5.07 8.50 -2.48
CA ASN A 20 -6.25 9.00 -3.19
C ASN A 20 -7.39 9.34 -2.22
N ALA A 21 -7.73 8.43 -1.29
CA ALA A 21 -8.81 8.65 -0.34
C ALA A 21 -8.59 9.89 0.54
N VAL A 22 -7.37 10.11 1.02
CA VAL A 22 -7.03 11.26 1.85
C VAL A 22 -7.05 12.56 1.02
N ALA A 23 -6.50 12.55 -0.19
CA ALA A 23 -6.48 13.71 -1.07
C ALA A 23 -7.90 14.15 -1.47
N GLU A 24 -8.75 13.20 -1.86
CA GLU A 24 -10.16 13.46 -2.19
C GLU A 24 -10.94 14.04 -1.00
N ALA A 25 -10.76 13.47 0.19
CA ALA A 25 -11.41 13.97 1.41
C ALA A 25 -10.94 15.40 1.78
N CYS A 26 -9.68 15.74 1.52
CA CYS A 26 -9.18 17.10 1.71
C CYS A 26 -9.75 18.11 0.72
N MET A 27 -10.18 17.66 -0.47
CA MET A 27 -10.81 18.50 -1.49
C MET A 27 -12.32 18.67 -1.26
N LYS A 28 -12.94 17.79 -0.48
CA LYS A 28 -14.39 17.78 -0.19
C LYS A 28 -14.64 17.90 1.32
N PRO A 29 -14.85 19.12 1.84
CA PRO A 29 -14.98 19.37 3.28
C PRO A 29 -16.12 18.58 3.96
N ASP A 30 -17.17 18.24 3.22
CA ASP A 30 -18.32 17.47 3.73
C ASP A 30 -18.03 15.97 3.94
N GLU A 31 -16.91 15.46 3.39
CA GLU A 31 -16.54 14.04 3.45
C GLU A 31 -15.57 13.71 4.62
N TYR A 32 -15.19 14.67 5.47
CA TYR A 32 -14.29 14.42 6.61
C TYR A 32 -14.78 13.35 7.58
N ASN A 33 -16.09 13.22 7.75
CA ASN A 33 -16.69 12.17 8.58
C ASN A 33 -16.33 10.75 8.07
N GLN A 34 -16.01 10.61 6.79
CA GLN A 34 -15.56 9.36 6.18
C GLN A 34 -14.05 9.15 6.31
N LEU A 35 -13.28 10.24 6.48
CA LEU A 35 -11.83 10.22 6.66
C LEU A 35 -11.42 9.84 8.10
N GLU A 36 -12.14 10.31 9.11
CA GLU A 36 -11.78 10.09 10.53
C GLU A 36 -11.63 8.60 10.93
N PRO A 37 -12.51 7.66 10.50
CA PRO A 37 -12.32 6.23 10.78
C PRO A 37 -11.06 5.64 10.15
N LEU A 38 -10.67 6.15 8.97
CA LEU A 38 -9.47 5.72 8.24
C LEU A 38 -8.21 6.24 8.92
N LEU A 39 -8.21 7.49 9.38
CA LEU A 39 -7.12 8.07 10.17
C LEU A 39 -6.94 7.36 11.52
N LYS A 40 -8.03 7.00 12.20
CA LYS A 40 -7.93 6.22 13.45
C LYS A 40 -7.32 4.84 13.25
N GLN A 41 -7.65 4.16 12.15
CA GLN A 41 -7.04 2.87 11.81
C GLN A 41 -5.54 3.03 11.52
N ALA A 42 -5.15 4.07 10.77
CA ALA A 42 -3.74 4.37 10.52
C ALA A 42 -2.97 4.69 11.82
N GLU A 43 -3.53 5.47 12.74
CA GLU A 43 -2.93 5.71 14.06
C GLU A 43 -2.73 4.42 14.86
N GLN A 44 -3.70 3.49 14.81
CA GLN A 44 -3.62 2.18 15.48
C GLN A 44 -2.57 1.27 14.83
N ALA A 45 -2.35 1.39 13.52
CA ALA A 45 -1.30 0.69 12.78
C ALA A 45 0.10 1.28 13.01
N GLY A 46 0.22 2.39 13.75
CA GLY A 46 1.49 3.01 14.12
C GLY A 46 1.84 4.28 13.35
N TRP A 47 1.01 4.73 12.40
CA TRP A 47 1.25 5.90 11.54
C TRP A 47 0.88 7.23 12.21
N LYS A 48 1.22 7.39 13.50
CA LYS A 48 0.77 8.54 14.30
C LYS A 48 1.28 9.88 13.78
N ASP A 49 2.54 9.93 13.36
CA ASP A 49 3.16 11.16 12.86
C ASP A 49 2.59 11.54 11.49
N LEU A 50 2.42 10.57 10.59
CA LEU A 50 1.70 10.74 9.32
C LEU A 50 0.27 11.25 9.53
N VAL A 51 -0.49 10.65 10.44
CA VAL A 51 -1.88 11.09 10.70
C VAL A 51 -1.92 12.49 11.29
N SER A 52 -0.98 12.84 12.18
CA SER A 52 -0.84 14.20 12.70
C SER A 52 -0.62 15.22 11.56
N VAL A 53 0.23 14.89 10.59
CA VAL A 53 0.44 15.69 9.39
C VAL A 53 -0.80 15.75 8.52
N ILE A 54 -1.50 14.64 8.28
CA ILE A 54 -2.73 14.61 7.48
C ILE A 54 -3.84 15.46 8.11
N ARG A 55 -3.98 15.44 9.45
CA ARG A 55 -4.93 16.31 10.15
C ARG A 55 -4.59 17.79 9.96
N LYS A 56 -3.30 18.17 10.01
CA LYS A 56 -2.84 19.54 9.69
C LYS A 56 -3.10 19.92 8.24
N ILE A 57 -2.88 18.96 7.33
CA ILE A 57 -3.23 19.12 5.92
C ILE A 57 -4.74 19.39 5.80
N TYR A 58 -5.57 18.61 6.45
CA TYR A 58 -7.01 18.82 6.39
C TYR A 58 -7.44 20.21 6.89
N THR A 59 -6.81 20.73 7.96
CA THR A 59 -7.11 22.07 8.50
C THR A 59 -6.52 23.24 7.67
N GLY A 60 -5.85 22.94 6.55
CA GLY A 60 -5.35 23.94 5.60
C GLY A 60 -3.87 24.27 5.75
N GLN A 61 -3.13 23.64 6.66
CA GLN A 61 -1.67 23.79 6.73
C GLN A 61 -1.03 23.03 5.56
N ARG A 62 -0.24 23.74 4.75
CA ARG A 62 0.36 23.23 3.49
C ARG A 62 1.88 23.45 3.43
N GLU A 63 2.49 23.77 4.56
CA GLU A 63 3.92 24.09 4.65
C GLU A 63 4.75 22.80 4.64
N THR A 64 5.86 22.78 3.91
CA THR A 64 6.71 21.59 3.78
C THR A 64 7.46 21.24 5.08
N GLY A 65 7.69 22.21 5.96
CA GLY A 65 8.39 21.99 7.23
C GLY A 65 7.69 21.02 8.18
N MET A 66 6.38 20.79 8.02
CA MET A 66 5.66 19.79 8.82
C MET A 66 5.97 18.35 8.41
N LEU A 67 6.61 18.13 7.25
CA LEU A 67 6.97 16.80 6.75
C LEU A 67 8.30 16.30 7.33
N GLU A 68 9.11 17.17 7.93
CA GLU A 68 10.46 16.83 8.41
C GLU A 68 10.48 15.81 9.56
N ILE A 69 9.34 15.64 10.25
CA ILE A 69 9.17 14.66 11.32
C ILE A 69 8.90 13.24 10.79
N LEU A 70 8.59 13.11 9.50
CA LEU A 70 8.17 11.86 8.87
C LEU A 70 9.39 11.05 8.43
N ASP A 71 9.24 9.72 8.45
CA ASP A 71 10.21 8.84 7.80
C ASP A 71 10.10 8.93 6.26
N GLU A 72 10.97 8.23 5.54
CA GLU A 72 11.00 8.27 4.07
C GLU A 72 9.68 7.84 3.43
N GLU A 73 9.00 6.83 3.99
CA GLU A 73 7.76 6.29 3.46
C GLU A 73 6.60 7.28 3.69
N ASP A 74 6.44 7.71 4.93
CA ASP A 74 5.43 8.68 5.34
C ASP A 74 5.60 10.02 4.63
N HIS A 75 6.86 10.48 4.44
CA HIS A 75 7.16 11.70 3.70
C HIS A 75 6.67 11.61 2.25
N VAL A 76 6.91 10.48 1.57
CA VAL A 76 6.45 10.27 0.19
C VAL A 76 4.91 10.24 0.13
N ILE A 77 4.24 9.60 1.08
CA ILE A 77 2.78 9.56 1.18
C ILE A 77 2.21 10.98 1.36
N ALA A 78 2.69 11.70 2.38
CA ALA A 78 2.21 13.04 2.70
C ALA A 78 2.48 14.05 1.58
N SER A 79 3.66 13.97 0.95
CA SER A 79 4.01 14.79 -0.22
C SER A 79 3.09 14.51 -1.40
N SER A 80 2.77 13.24 -1.64
CA SER A 80 1.87 12.84 -2.74
C SER A 80 0.44 13.34 -2.52
N ILE A 81 -0.04 13.34 -1.26
CA ILE A 81 -1.33 13.92 -0.89
C ILE A 81 -1.33 15.43 -1.15
N LEU A 82 -0.30 16.16 -0.70
CA LEU A 82 -0.17 17.61 -0.94
C LEU A 82 -0.18 17.95 -2.44
N GLN A 83 0.58 17.19 -3.23
CA GLN A 83 0.60 17.34 -4.69
C GLN A 83 -0.76 17.03 -5.31
N GLY A 84 -1.43 15.96 -4.89
CA GLY A 84 -2.74 15.56 -5.39
C GLY A 84 -3.85 16.57 -5.09
N ILE A 85 -3.79 17.23 -3.91
CA ILE A 85 -4.71 18.32 -3.57
C ILE A 85 -4.51 19.52 -4.50
N GLN A 86 -3.27 19.82 -4.89
CA GLN A 86 -2.97 20.92 -5.80
C GLN A 86 -3.29 20.57 -7.26
N ASN A 87 -3.02 19.33 -7.67
CA ASN A 87 -3.28 18.81 -9.00
C ASN A 87 -3.69 17.32 -8.93
N PRO A 88 -5.00 17.00 -9.02
CA PRO A 88 -5.49 15.64 -8.92
C PRO A 88 -4.89 14.67 -9.96
N ALA A 89 -4.41 15.18 -11.10
CA ALA A 89 -3.77 14.36 -12.13
C ALA A 89 -2.42 13.77 -11.69
N THR A 90 -1.85 14.20 -10.55
CA THR A 90 -0.60 13.63 -10.00
C THR A 90 -0.84 12.48 -9.01
N LEU A 91 -2.11 12.13 -8.75
CA LEU A 91 -2.43 11.02 -7.86
C LEU A 91 -2.00 9.68 -8.48
N PRO A 92 -1.55 8.71 -7.66
CA PRO A 92 -1.17 7.39 -8.15
C PRO A 92 -2.39 6.64 -8.69
N ASP A 93 -2.16 5.86 -9.75
CA ASP A 93 -3.18 5.08 -10.44
C ASP A 93 -3.65 3.91 -9.57
N LEU A 94 -4.95 3.77 -9.35
CA LEU A 94 -5.51 2.69 -8.53
C LEU A 94 -5.52 1.33 -9.24
N GLU A 95 -5.45 1.31 -10.58
CA GLU A 95 -5.52 0.08 -11.38
C GLU A 95 -4.13 -0.51 -11.69
N GLN A 96 -3.05 0.21 -11.40
CA GLN A 96 -1.69 -0.32 -11.51
C GLN A 96 -1.42 -1.33 -10.38
N LYS A 97 -1.44 -2.63 -10.73
CA LYS A 97 -0.96 -3.67 -9.82
C LYS A 97 0.55 -3.51 -9.61
N PRO A 98 1.04 -3.59 -8.36
CA PRO A 98 2.47 -3.76 -8.11
C PRO A 98 2.94 -4.98 -8.91
N ASP A 99 3.93 -4.79 -9.78
CA ASP A 99 4.44 -5.88 -10.60
C ASP A 99 4.95 -7.01 -9.68
N GLY A 100 4.58 -8.27 -9.95
CA GLY A 100 4.99 -9.43 -9.13
C GLY A 100 6.51 -9.69 -9.18
N SER A 101 7.22 -9.01 -10.07
CA SER A 101 8.68 -8.93 -10.11
C SER A 101 9.31 -8.11 -8.97
N MET A 102 8.49 -7.48 -8.12
CA MET A 102 8.89 -6.46 -7.13
C MET A 102 9.09 -7.01 -5.71
N ALA A 103 8.84 -8.30 -5.47
CA ALA A 103 9.34 -8.96 -4.27
C ALA A 103 10.83 -9.24 -4.48
N ALA A 104 11.68 -8.80 -3.53
CA ALA A 104 13.16 -8.90 -3.53
C ALA A 104 13.72 -9.96 -4.48
N PRO A 105 14.82 -9.72 -5.23
CA PRO A 105 15.24 -10.50 -6.41
C PRO A 105 15.13 -12.03 -6.31
N GLY A 106 15.24 -12.61 -5.12
CA GLY A 106 14.94 -14.02 -4.86
C GLY A 106 13.46 -14.43 -5.03
N LEU A 107 12.49 -13.68 -4.48
CA LEU A 107 11.07 -14.06 -4.53
C LEU A 107 10.47 -13.90 -5.93
N ALA A 108 10.73 -12.79 -6.61
CA ALA A 108 10.29 -12.58 -7.99
C ALA A 108 10.79 -13.69 -8.92
N SER A 109 12.06 -14.06 -8.79
CA SER A 109 12.67 -15.15 -9.56
C SER A 109 12.04 -16.50 -9.23
N MET A 110 11.69 -16.76 -7.96
CA MET A 110 11.02 -17.99 -7.53
C MET A 110 9.57 -18.08 -8.04
N ILE A 111 8.81 -16.98 -7.99
CA ILE A 111 7.45 -16.92 -8.53
C ILE A 111 7.45 -17.14 -10.03
N GLN A 112 8.37 -16.48 -10.75
CA GLN A 112 8.50 -16.67 -12.19
C GLN A 112 8.94 -18.09 -12.55
N ALA A 113 9.93 -18.65 -11.85
CA ALA A 113 10.37 -20.03 -12.06
C ALA A 113 9.21 -21.01 -11.83
N ALA A 114 8.42 -20.83 -10.77
CA ALA A 114 7.24 -21.64 -10.49
C ALA A 114 6.16 -21.50 -11.56
N ALA A 115 5.90 -20.29 -12.05
CA ALA A 115 4.95 -20.01 -13.14
C ALA A 115 5.34 -20.70 -14.46
N THR A 116 6.65 -20.88 -14.69
CA THR A 116 7.18 -21.63 -15.84
C THR A 116 7.29 -23.15 -15.61
N GLY A 117 6.75 -23.67 -14.49
CA GLY A 117 6.71 -25.10 -14.20
C GLY A 117 7.96 -25.68 -13.53
N ASN A 118 8.82 -24.84 -12.95
CA ASN A 118 9.99 -25.30 -12.20
C ASN A 118 9.54 -25.97 -10.88
N ALA A 119 9.59 -27.31 -10.84
CA ALA A 119 9.13 -28.10 -9.70
C ALA A 119 9.81 -27.74 -8.36
N PRO A 120 11.15 -27.52 -8.29
CA PRO A 120 11.80 -27.02 -7.08
C PRO A 120 11.24 -25.68 -6.57
N ALA A 121 10.98 -24.73 -7.47
CA ALA A 121 10.41 -23.43 -7.11
C ALA A 121 8.95 -23.55 -6.62
N LEU A 122 8.15 -24.42 -7.25
CA LEU A 122 6.78 -24.73 -6.83
C LEU A 122 6.73 -25.34 -5.42
N SER A 123 7.61 -26.30 -5.12
CA SER A 123 7.68 -26.91 -3.79
C SER A 123 8.12 -25.92 -2.71
N LEU A 124 9.04 -25.02 -3.02
CA LEU A 124 9.50 -24.00 -2.08
C LEU A 124 8.41 -22.95 -1.78
N LEU A 125 7.65 -22.50 -2.79
CA LEU A 125 6.48 -21.64 -2.59
C LEU A 125 5.37 -22.36 -1.81
N GLY A 126 5.13 -23.64 -2.08
CA GLY A 126 4.18 -24.46 -1.33
C GLY A 126 4.52 -24.56 0.16
N ASN A 127 5.80 -24.81 0.47
CA ASN A 127 6.28 -24.87 1.85
C ASN A 127 6.18 -23.51 2.58
N MET A 128 6.42 -22.40 1.86
CA MET A 128 6.25 -21.05 2.41
C MET A 128 4.77 -20.70 2.66
N GLY A 129 3.87 -21.05 1.73
CA GLY A 129 2.42 -20.90 1.91
C GLY A 129 1.90 -21.74 3.08
N GLU A 130 2.44 -22.94 3.28
CA GLU A 130 2.10 -23.80 4.41
C GLU A 130 2.63 -23.26 5.75
N GLN A 131 3.84 -22.66 5.76
CA GLN A 131 4.36 -21.98 6.94
C GLN A 131 3.56 -20.71 7.28
N MET A 132 3.14 -19.92 6.29
CA MET A 132 2.24 -18.77 6.49
C MET A 132 0.86 -19.20 7.01
N SER A 133 0.36 -20.36 6.56
CA SER A 133 -0.88 -20.97 7.07
C SER A 133 -0.78 -21.38 8.55
N LYS A 134 0.42 -21.78 9.00
CA LYS A 134 0.69 -22.22 10.39
C LYS A 134 0.92 -21.09 11.40
N VAL A 135 1.13 -19.83 10.96
CA VAL A 135 1.36 -18.67 11.86
C VAL A 135 0.09 -18.21 12.59
N GLY A 136 -1.11 -18.50 12.06
CA GLY A 136 -2.40 -18.27 12.75
C GLY A 136 -2.81 -16.79 12.88
N GLY A 137 -3.99 -16.44 12.35
CA GLY A 137 -4.51 -15.06 12.39
C GLY A 137 -5.56 -14.78 11.30
N GLU A 138 -5.87 -13.51 11.04
CA GLU A 138 -6.94 -13.02 10.13
C GLU A 138 -6.91 -13.59 8.69
N MET A 139 -5.78 -14.19 8.28
CA MET A 139 -5.58 -14.87 6.99
C MET A 139 -6.15 -16.30 6.92
N SER A 140 -6.43 -16.96 8.06
CA SER A 140 -7.09 -18.27 8.09
C SER A 140 -8.52 -18.21 7.55
N ARG A 141 -9.17 -17.04 7.65
CA ARG A 141 -10.53 -16.81 7.14
C ARG A 141 -10.56 -16.73 5.61
N ILE A 142 -9.51 -16.17 5.00
CA ILE A 142 -9.39 -16.06 3.54
C ILE A 142 -9.11 -17.43 2.92
N SER A 143 -8.30 -18.28 3.57
CA SER A 143 -8.06 -19.66 3.13
C SER A 143 -9.34 -20.52 3.09
N GLY A 144 -10.31 -20.28 3.98
CA GLY A 144 -11.59 -20.99 3.99
C GLY A 144 -12.50 -20.66 2.80
N ILE A 145 -12.40 -19.44 2.26
CA ILE A 145 -13.16 -19.01 1.07
C ILE A 145 -12.54 -19.62 -0.19
N PHE A 146 -11.21 -19.64 -0.31
CA PHE A 146 -10.51 -20.27 -1.43
C PHE A 146 -10.72 -21.79 -1.49
N HIS A 147 -10.78 -22.48 -0.34
CA HIS A 147 -10.97 -23.94 -0.32
C HIS A 147 -12.36 -24.39 -0.82
N ARG A 148 -13.39 -23.53 -0.71
CA ARG A 148 -14.74 -23.80 -1.22
C ARG A 148 -14.88 -23.60 -2.72
N LEU A 149 -14.09 -22.70 -3.31
CA LEU A 149 -14.08 -22.43 -4.75
C LEU A 149 -13.29 -23.47 -5.54
N VAL A 150 -12.33 -24.14 -4.90
CA VAL A 150 -11.48 -25.16 -5.53
C VAL A 150 -12.05 -26.58 -5.39
N ASN A 151 -12.88 -26.83 -4.37
CA ASN A 151 -13.46 -28.16 -4.11
C ASN A 151 -15.00 -28.19 -4.17
N GLY A 152 -15.61 -27.24 -4.89
CA GLY A 152 -17.04 -27.19 -5.19
C GLY A 152 -17.29 -27.36 -6.67
#